data_AF-A0A8T9B9M5-F1
#
_entry.id   AF-A0A8T9B9M5-F1
#
_cell.length_a   1.000
_cell.length_b   1.000
_cell.length_c   1.000
_cell.angle_alpha   90.00
_cell.angle_beta   90.00
_cell.angle_gamma   90.00
#
_symmetry.space_group_name_H-M   'P 1'
#
loop_
_entity.id
_entity.type
_entity.pdbx_description
1 polymer ?
#
loop_
_entity_poly.entity_id
_entity_poly.type
_entity_poly.pdbx_seq_one_letter_code
_entity_poly.pdbx_strand_id
1 'polypeptide(L)'
;MSTPPNGLIDTPTAISNLIDALVDLPTNPPSLYIDLEGVHLSRFGSISILQLLVAPTNETYLLDVHVLGYKVFSAPGTNGSTLKDILESASIPKVFFDVRNDSDALFSHFNIKLSGVIDLQLMELATRYSGNKFVN
;
A
#
# COMPACT_ATOMS: atom_id res chain seq x y z
N MET A 1 14.64 -8.07 -15.97
CA MET A 1 14.13 -6.77 -15.50
C MET A 1 15.14 -6.23 -14.50
N SER A 2 15.47 -4.94 -14.55
CA SER A 2 16.33 -4.32 -13.54
C SER A 2 15.55 -4.23 -12.24
N THR A 3 16.13 -4.70 -11.13
CA THR A 3 15.58 -4.52 -9.80
C THR A 3 15.33 -3.02 -9.56
N PRO A 4 14.15 -2.60 -9.07
CA PRO A 4 13.93 -1.21 -8.70
C PRO A 4 14.98 -0.80 -7.66
N PRO A 5 15.44 0.46 -7.65
CA PRO A 5 16.32 0.92 -6.58
C PRO A 5 15.64 0.72 -5.22
N ASN A 6 16.30 0.02 -4.30
CA ASN A 6 15.81 -0.07 -2.93
C ASN A 6 15.82 1.34 -2.31
N GLY A 7 14.75 1.71 -1.59
CA GLY A 7 14.64 3.01 -0.90
C GLY A 7 13.57 3.95 -1.48
N LEU A 8 13.91 5.25 -1.54
CA LEU A 8 13.00 6.31 -1.97
C LEU A 8 12.79 6.28 -3.49
N ILE A 9 11.52 6.25 -3.91
CA ILE A 9 11.09 6.30 -5.30
C ILE A 9 10.36 7.62 -5.54
N ASP A 10 11.00 8.51 -6.29
CA ASP A 10 10.55 9.87 -6.57
C ASP A 10 10.51 10.19 -8.08
N THR A 11 10.62 9.17 -8.94
CA THR A 11 10.47 9.30 -10.40
C THR A 11 9.43 8.35 -10.98
N PRO A 12 8.67 8.75 -12.02
CA PRO A 12 7.69 7.87 -12.66
C PRO A 12 8.32 6.61 -13.27
N THR A 13 9.54 6.70 -13.81
CA THR A 13 10.26 5.55 -14.37
C THR A 13 10.56 4.49 -13.30
N ALA A 14 10.97 4.92 -12.10
CA ALA A 14 11.19 4.01 -10.98
C ALA A 14 9.88 3.40 -10.47
N ILE A 15 8.76 4.14 -10.50
CA ILE A 15 7.43 3.58 -10.24
C ILE A 15 7.11 2.48 -11.26
N SER A 16 7.23 2.75 -12.56
CA SER A 16 6.97 1.76 -13.63
C SER A 16 7.79 0.47 -13.43
N ASN A 17 9.08 0.60 -13.11
CA ASN A 17 9.94 -0.54 -12.82
C ASN A 17 9.49 -1.31 -11.57
N LEU A 18 9.04 -0.61 -10.52
CA LEU A 18 8.46 -1.23 -9.34
C LEU A 18 7.19 -2.00 -9.72
N ILE A 19 6.27 -1.40 -10.48
CA ILE A 19 5.04 -2.09 -10.90
C ILE A 19 5.35 -3.40 -11.61
N ASP A 20 6.30 -3.40 -12.55
CA ASP A 20 6.72 -4.61 -13.24
C ASP A 20 7.22 -5.72 -12.29
N ALA A 21 7.82 -5.35 -11.16
CA ALA A 21 8.25 -6.29 -10.12
C ALA A 21 7.11 -6.73 -9.17
N LEU A 22 6.00 -5.99 -9.11
CA LEU A 22 4.84 -6.33 -8.30
C LEU A 22 3.84 -7.24 -9.02
N VAL A 23 3.86 -7.23 -10.35
CA VAL A 23 3.02 -8.14 -11.16
C VAL A 23 3.41 -9.59 -10.90
N ASP A 24 2.41 -10.48 -10.83
CA ASP A 24 2.56 -11.92 -10.64
C ASP A 24 3.14 -12.38 -9.29
N LEU A 25 3.25 -11.47 -8.30
CA LEU A 25 3.61 -11.87 -6.95
C LEU A 25 2.60 -12.86 -6.34
N PRO A 26 3.03 -13.79 -5.48
CA PRO A 26 2.13 -14.68 -4.77
C PRO A 26 1.06 -13.93 -3.97
N THR A 27 -0.17 -14.40 -4.03
CA THR A 27 -1.28 -13.83 -3.24
C THR A 27 -1.53 -14.58 -1.93
N ASN A 28 -0.89 -15.73 -1.73
CA ASN A 28 -0.95 -16.50 -0.50
C ASN A 28 0.41 -17.14 -0.16
N PRO A 29 1.06 -16.77 0.95
CA PRO A 29 0.69 -15.66 1.84
C PRO A 29 0.72 -14.31 1.11
N PRO A 30 0.05 -13.26 1.62
CA PRO A 30 0.05 -11.93 1.00
C PRO A 30 1.47 -11.39 0.78
N SER A 31 1.71 -10.79 -0.40
CA SER A 31 3.02 -10.24 -0.73
C SER A 31 3.19 -8.76 -0.39
N LEU A 32 2.11 -7.99 -0.28
CA LEU A 32 2.15 -6.53 -0.19
C LEU A 32 1.69 -6.06 1.19
N TYR A 33 2.56 -5.34 1.89
CA TYR A 33 2.27 -4.69 3.18
C TYR A 33 2.45 -3.19 2.99
N ILE A 34 1.44 -2.43 3.35
CA ILE A 34 1.32 -1.02 2.98
C ILE A 34 0.97 -0.18 4.21
N ASP A 35 1.59 0.99 4.28
CA ASP A 35 1.27 2.05 5.24
C ASP A 35 1.39 3.42 4.54
N LEU A 36 0.58 4.40 4.94
CA LEU A 36 0.66 5.77 4.39
C LEU A 36 1.04 6.76 5.49
N GLU A 37 1.84 7.74 5.09
CA GLU A 37 2.27 8.82 5.97
C GLU A 37 1.95 10.17 5.34
N GLY A 38 1.57 11.14 6.18
CA GLY A 38 1.25 12.49 5.72
C GLY A 38 0.76 13.42 6.82
N VAL A 39 0.34 14.64 6.43
CA VAL A 39 -0.15 15.64 7.37
C VAL A 39 -1.64 15.44 7.59
N HIS A 40 -2.05 15.19 8.85
CA HIS A 40 -3.45 14.91 9.21
C HIS A 40 -4.10 13.84 8.32
N LEU A 41 -3.41 12.71 8.11
CA LEU A 41 -3.78 11.64 7.18
C LEU A 41 -5.25 11.23 7.31
N SER A 42 -6.02 11.55 6.28
CA SER A 42 -7.45 11.27 6.05
C SER A 42 -7.88 12.22 4.89
N ARG A 43 -9.18 12.34 4.60
CA ARG A 43 -9.75 13.18 3.52
C ARG A 43 -9.40 14.67 3.55
N PHE A 44 -9.05 15.24 4.71
CA PHE A 44 -8.75 16.67 4.85
C PHE A 44 -7.26 16.97 4.99
N GLY A 45 -6.43 15.93 5.07
CA GLY A 45 -4.99 16.03 5.12
C GLY A 45 -4.34 15.86 3.77
N SER A 46 -3.16 15.23 3.76
CA SER A 46 -2.45 14.84 2.56
C SER A 46 -1.75 13.49 2.75
N ILE A 47 -1.41 12.82 1.66
CA ILE A 47 -0.46 11.71 1.64
C ILE A 47 0.89 12.26 1.15
N SER A 48 1.94 12.01 1.90
CA SER A 48 3.32 12.41 1.58
C SER A 48 4.16 11.22 1.15
N ILE A 49 4.03 10.08 1.82
CA ILE A 49 4.79 8.86 1.53
C ILE A 49 3.83 7.67 1.54
N LEU A 50 4.00 6.75 0.59
CA LEU A 50 3.44 5.40 0.67
C LEU A 50 4.61 4.44 0.94
N GLN A 51 4.52 3.69 2.02
CA GLN A 51 5.49 2.66 2.39
C GLN A 51 5.00 1.31 1.86
N LEU A 52 5.86 0.59 1.15
CA LEU A 52 5.53 -0.72 0.59
C LEU A 52 6.62 -1.72 0.96
N LEU A 53 6.28 -2.71 1.77
CA LEU A 53 7.08 -3.91 1.94
C LEU A 53 6.59 -5.01 0.99
N VAL A 54 7.52 -5.53 0.19
CA VAL A 54 7.35 -6.70 -0.69
C VAL A 54 7.92 -7.91 0.02
N ALA A 55 7.05 -8.71 0.65
CA ALA A 55 7.45 -9.79 1.54
C ALA A 55 8.29 -10.91 0.87
N PRO A 56 8.01 -11.35 -0.37
CA PRO A 56 8.81 -12.40 -1.01
C PRO A 56 10.29 -12.04 -1.20
N THR A 57 10.59 -10.75 -1.37
CA THR A 57 11.96 -10.25 -1.53
C THR A 57 12.51 -9.60 -0.25
N ASN A 58 11.66 -9.39 0.76
CA ASN A 58 11.96 -8.62 1.97
C ASN A 58 12.50 -7.21 1.65
N GLU A 59 11.96 -6.58 0.61
CA GLU A 59 12.38 -5.24 0.16
C GLU A 59 11.33 -4.20 0.53
N THR A 60 11.80 -3.04 0.99
CA THR A 60 10.92 -1.91 1.35
C THR A 60 11.18 -0.71 0.46
N TYR A 61 10.09 -0.13 -0.04
CA TYR A 61 10.11 1.04 -0.90
C TYR A 61 9.34 2.18 -0.23
N LEU A 62 9.86 3.39 -0.35
CA LEU A 62 9.18 4.62 0.06
C LEU A 62 8.81 5.39 -1.20
N LEU A 63 7.53 5.41 -1.56
CA LEU A 63 7.06 6.09 -2.75
C LEU A 63 6.73 7.53 -2.36
N ASP A 64 7.44 8.49 -2.94
CA ASP A 64 7.31 9.92 -2.63
C ASP A 64 6.06 10.51 -3.32
N VAL A 65 4.92 10.35 -2.65
CA VAL A 65 3.63 10.89 -3.10
C VAL A 65 3.63 12.43 -3.07
N HIS A 66 4.43 13.04 -2.20
CA HIS A 66 4.56 14.50 -2.15
C HIS A 66 5.18 15.06 -3.43
N VAL A 67 6.25 14.43 -3.94
CA VAL A 67 6.94 14.83 -5.17
C VAL A 67 6.18 14.40 -6.42
N LEU A 68 5.66 13.17 -6.45
CA LEU A 68 5.09 12.58 -7.66
C LEU A 68 3.57 12.80 -7.79
N GLY A 69 2.88 13.09 -6.70
CA GLY A 69 1.42 13.22 -6.66
C GLY A 69 0.74 11.97 -7.26
N TYR A 70 -0.27 12.21 -8.11
CA TYR A 70 -1.04 11.14 -8.75
C TYR A 70 -0.18 10.19 -9.61
N LYS A 71 1.03 10.60 -10.05
CA LYS A 71 1.89 9.75 -10.88
C LYS A 71 2.38 8.50 -10.15
N VAL A 72 2.44 8.50 -8.82
CA VAL A 72 2.68 7.27 -8.03
C VAL A 72 1.66 6.19 -8.38
N PHE A 73 0.41 6.61 -8.59
CA PHE A 73 -0.71 5.69 -8.79
C PHE A 73 -0.99 5.40 -10.26
N SER A 74 -0.61 6.28 -11.17
CA SER A 74 -0.99 6.21 -12.58
C SER A 74 0.14 5.86 -13.56
N ALA A 75 1.40 5.83 -13.12
CA ALA A 75 2.49 5.43 -13.99
C ALA A 75 2.37 3.93 -14.36
N PRO A 76 2.32 3.59 -15.66
CA PRO A 76 2.12 2.21 -16.07
C PRO A 76 3.45 1.42 -16.05
N GLY A 77 3.39 0.15 -15.67
CA GLY A 77 4.41 -0.83 -15.98
C GLY A 77 4.38 -1.23 -17.46
N THR A 78 5.25 -2.15 -17.84
CA THR A 78 5.41 -2.67 -19.21
C THR A 78 4.12 -3.30 -19.75
N ASN A 79 3.31 -3.94 -18.89
CA ASN A 79 2.03 -4.55 -19.28
C ASN A 79 0.83 -3.58 -19.22
N GLY A 80 1.06 -2.31 -18.90
CA GLY A 80 0.02 -1.28 -18.76
C GLY A 80 -0.65 -1.21 -17.38
N SER A 81 -0.38 -2.16 -16.47
CA SER A 81 -0.87 -2.10 -15.10
C SER A 81 -0.26 -0.92 -14.34
N THR A 82 -1.00 -0.39 -13.38
CA THR A 82 -0.57 0.71 -12.52
C THR A 82 -0.68 0.33 -11.04
N LEU A 83 -0.10 1.14 -10.13
CA LEU A 83 -0.31 0.92 -8.69
C LEU A 83 -1.79 1.06 -8.30
N LYS A 84 -2.53 1.95 -8.98
CA LYS A 84 -3.98 2.07 -8.80
C LYS A 84 -4.69 0.74 -9.06
N ASP A 85 -4.39 0.07 -10.17
CA ASP A 85 -5.00 -1.22 -10.51
C ASP A 85 -4.71 -2.28 -9.44
N ILE A 86 -3.48 -2.29 -8.91
CA ILE A 86 -3.06 -3.20 -7.83
C ILE A 86 -3.85 -2.89 -6.53
N LEU A 87 -3.96 -1.63 -6.15
CA LEU A 87 -4.69 -1.19 -4.94
C LEU A 87 -6.21 -1.47 -5.04
N GLU A 88 -6.81 -1.29 -6.22
CA GLU A 88 -8.23 -1.52 -6.46
C GLU A 88 -8.59 -3.00 -6.74
N SER A 89 -7.59 -3.86 -6.96
CA SER A 89 -7.82 -5.28 -7.22
C SER A 89 -8.30 -6.06 -5.99
N ALA A 90 -9.41 -6.79 -6.12
CA ALA A 90 -9.87 -7.70 -5.07
C ALA A 90 -9.06 -9.00 -5.00
N SER A 91 -8.34 -9.38 -6.08
CA SER A 91 -7.59 -10.63 -6.16
C SER A 91 -6.15 -10.51 -5.65
N ILE A 92 -5.64 -9.28 -5.49
CA ILE A 92 -4.31 -9.01 -4.92
C ILE A 92 -4.52 -8.54 -3.48
N PRO A 93 -4.13 -9.33 -2.47
CA PRO A 93 -4.27 -8.91 -1.07
C PRO A 93 -3.27 -7.81 -0.71
N LYS A 94 -3.76 -6.76 -0.04
CA LYS A 94 -2.91 -5.72 0.58
C LYS A 94 -3.10 -5.78 2.08
N VAL A 95 -1.99 -5.94 2.79
CA VAL A 95 -1.99 -5.97 4.24
C VAL A 95 -1.76 -4.57 4.77
N PHE A 96 -2.65 -4.12 5.65
CA PHE A 96 -2.56 -2.86 6.37
C PHE A 96 -2.69 -3.12 7.88
N PHE A 97 -2.28 -2.15 8.69
CA PHE A 97 -2.65 -2.10 10.10
C PHE A 97 -3.58 -0.91 10.30
N ASP A 98 -4.85 -1.13 10.63
CA ASP A 98 -5.83 -0.05 10.83
C ASP A 98 -6.04 0.85 9.59
N VAL A 99 -6.59 0.27 8.52
CA VAL A 99 -6.65 0.89 7.17
C VAL A 99 -7.56 2.13 7.03
N ARG A 100 -8.24 2.56 8.09
CA ARG A 100 -9.39 3.48 7.99
C ARG A 100 -8.98 4.84 7.40
N ASN A 101 -7.92 5.43 7.93
CA ASN A 101 -7.45 6.74 7.50
C ASN A 101 -6.74 6.65 6.15
N ASP A 102 -5.99 5.56 5.90
CA ASP A 102 -5.33 5.30 4.62
C ASP A 102 -6.33 5.21 3.47
N SER A 103 -7.38 4.39 3.67
CA SER A 103 -8.45 4.20 2.70
C SER A 103 -9.20 5.51 2.43
N ASP A 104 -9.53 6.27 3.48
CA ASP A 104 -10.19 7.58 3.35
C ASP A 104 -9.33 8.60 2.60
N ALA A 105 -8.02 8.61 2.85
CA ALA A 105 -7.06 9.46 2.15
C ALA A 105 -6.90 9.05 0.68
N LEU A 106 -6.70 7.76 0.38
CA LEU A 106 -6.58 7.23 -0.98
C LEU A 106 -7.83 7.55 -1.83
N PHE A 107 -9.01 7.36 -1.26
CA PHE A 107 -10.26 7.64 -1.95
C PHE A 107 -10.46 9.15 -2.16
N SER A 108 -10.31 9.95 -1.11
CA SER A 108 -10.64 11.38 -1.17
C SER A 108 -9.67 12.19 -2.02
N HIS A 109 -8.37 11.86 -1.99
CA HIS A 109 -7.34 12.61 -2.71
C HIS A 109 -7.06 12.09 -4.12
N PHE A 110 -7.23 10.79 -4.35
CA PHE A 110 -6.81 10.14 -5.60
C PHE A 110 -7.90 9.28 -6.26
N ASN A 111 -9.10 9.23 -5.68
CA ASN A 111 -10.22 8.41 -6.15
C ASN A 111 -9.82 6.94 -6.37
N ILE A 112 -9.07 6.39 -5.41
CA ILE A 112 -8.64 5.00 -5.37
C ILE A 112 -9.58 4.25 -4.44
N LYS A 113 -10.32 3.28 -4.99
CA LYS A 113 -11.25 2.43 -4.25
C LYS A 113 -10.52 1.18 -3.78
N LEU A 114 -9.86 1.31 -2.64
CA LEU A 114 -9.08 0.22 -2.06
C LEU A 114 -9.93 -1.06 -1.89
N SER A 115 -9.40 -2.19 -2.34
CA SER A 115 -10.07 -3.51 -2.31
C SER A 115 -9.08 -4.59 -1.90
N GLY A 116 -9.53 -5.81 -1.58
CA GLY A 116 -8.63 -6.91 -1.20
C GLY A 116 -7.79 -6.62 0.04
N VAL A 117 -8.34 -5.87 1.01
CA VAL A 117 -7.62 -5.49 2.23
C VAL A 117 -7.63 -6.61 3.26
N ILE A 118 -6.48 -6.85 3.87
CA ILE A 118 -6.32 -7.64 5.09
C ILE A 118 -5.86 -6.68 6.18
N ASP A 119 -6.70 -6.45 7.19
CA ASP A 119 -6.39 -5.54 8.30
C ASP A 119 -5.83 -6.34 9.50
N LEU A 120 -4.54 -6.17 9.77
CA LEU A 120 -3.84 -6.85 10.85
C LEU A 120 -4.36 -6.44 12.23
N GLN A 121 -4.84 -5.21 12.42
CA GLN A 121 -5.39 -4.78 13.70
C GLN A 121 -6.67 -5.56 14.02
N LEU A 122 -7.53 -5.77 13.02
CA LEU A 122 -8.74 -6.58 13.18
C LEU A 122 -8.43 -8.06 13.40
N MET A 123 -7.45 -8.61 12.70
CA MET A 123 -6.99 -9.99 12.93
C MET A 123 -6.43 -10.17 14.34
N GLU A 124 -5.58 -9.24 14.78
CA GLU A 124 -5.03 -9.24 16.13
C GLU A 124 -6.15 -9.19 17.17
N LEU A 125 -7.08 -8.23 17.04
CA LEU A 125 -8.23 -8.10 17.93
C LEU A 125 -9.07 -9.38 18.00
N ALA A 126 -9.32 -10.04 16.85
CA ALA A 126 -10.08 -11.28 16.79
C ALA A 126 -9.35 -12.49 17.39
N THR A 127 -8.01 -12.47 17.43
CA THR A 127 -7.18 -13.56 17.97
C THR A 127 -6.82 -13.36 19.44
N ARG A 128 -7.08 -12.19 20.03
CA ARG A 128 -6.97 -11.98 21.48
C ARG A 128 -7.92 -12.94 22.19
N TYR A 129 -7.36 -13.87 22.96
CA TYR A 129 -8.14 -14.65 23.91
C TYR A 129 -8.81 -13.70 24.89
N SER A 130 -10.14 -13.75 24.97
CA SER A 130 -10.96 -13.00 25.94
C SER A 130 -10.73 -13.51 27.36
N GLY A 131 -9.54 -13.24 27.92
CA GLY A 131 -9.37 -13.25 29.36
C GLY A 131 -10.03 -11.99 29.90
N ASN A 132 -11.29 -12.10 30.34
CA ASN A 132 -12.00 -11.07 31.09
C ASN A 132 -11.14 -10.58 32.26
N LYS A 133 -10.37 -9.52 32.05
CA LYS A 133 -9.85 -8.67 33.12
C LYS A 133 -10.40 -7.27 32.87
N PHE A 134 -11.56 -7.03 33.48
CA PHE A 134 -11.88 -5.68 33.91
C PHE A 134 -10.70 -5.21 34.77
N VAL A 135 -10.07 -4.13 34.33
CA VAL A 135 -9.12 -3.41 35.16
C VAL A 135 -10.00 -2.50 36.02
N ASN A 136 -10.23 -2.92 37.27
CA ASN A 136 -10.85 -2.09 38.31
C ASN A 136 -9.88 -1.01 38.76
#